data_AF-A0A1S3XYL2-F1
#
_entry.id   AF-A0A1S3XYL2-F1
#
_cell.length_a   1.000
_cell.length_b   1.000
_cell.length_c   1.000
_cell.angle_alpha   90.00
_cell.angle_beta   90.00
_cell.angle_gamma   90.00
#
_symmetry.space_group_name_H-M   'P 1'
#
loop_
_entity.id
_entity.type
_entity.pdbx_description
1 polymer ?
#
loop_
_entity_poly.entity_id
_entity_poly.type
_entity_poly.pdbx_seq_one_letter_code
_entity_poly.pdbx_strand_id
1 'polypeptide(L)'
;MDFYRSILKQTDVSLMLAKHVFFSKLRQPNANIVLSPLSIQKVLGMIAAGSKGRSLDQLLSFLKFNSIEELNYVSSRVITDVFADGSPYGGPRLSIAHGVWIDKTLSFKPSFKQIMDNVYKAGCSSVDFLHKVVVILGSI
;
A
#
# COMPACT_ATOMS: atom_id res chain seq x y z
N MET A 1 -14.53 -13.37 4.84
CA MET A 1 -13.42 -14.34 4.69
C MET A 1 -12.61 -14.31 5.98
N ASP A 2 -12.06 -15.45 6.43
CA ASP A 2 -11.20 -15.46 7.63
C ASP A 2 -9.84 -14.80 7.34
N PHE A 3 -9.32 -14.05 8.32
CA PHE A 3 -8.10 -13.25 8.22
C PHE A 3 -6.89 -14.10 7.82
N TYR A 4 -6.75 -15.32 8.36
CA TYR A 4 -5.66 -16.23 8.00
C TYR A 4 -5.72 -16.65 6.54
N ARG A 5 -6.92 -16.97 6.02
CA ARG A 5 -7.07 -17.27 4.59
C ARG A 5 -6.73 -16.06 3.72
N SER A 6 -7.05 -14.84 4.16
CA SER A 6 -6.70 -13.62 3.41
C SER A 6 -5.18 -13.44 3.36
N ILE A 7 -4.45 -13.73 4.44
CA ILE A 7 -2.98 -13.73 4.45
C ILE A 7 -2.42 -14.72 3.43
N LEU A 8 -2.92 -15.96 3.38
CA LEU A 8 -2.45 -16.96 2.41
C LEU A 8 -2.63 -16.47 0.96
N LYS A 9 -3.77 -15.84 0.65
CA LYS A 9 -3.99 -15.24 -0.67
C LYS A 9 -3.03 -14.08 -0.93
N GLN A 10 -2.76 -13.22 0.05
CA GLN A 10 -1.79 -12.13 -0.10
C GLN A 10 -0.38 -12.66 -0.33
N THR A 11 0.02 -13.74 0.33
CA THR A 11 1.33 -14.38 0.09
C THR A 11 1.47 -14.88 -1.35
N ASP A 12 0.42 -15.47 -1.91
CA ASP A 12 0.44 -15.89 -3.32
C ASP A 12 0.55 -14.69 -4.28
N VAL A 13 -0.20 -13.61 -4.05
CA VAL A 13 -0.05 -12.35 -4.80
C VAL A 13 1.36 -11.79 -4.67
N SER A 14 1.96 -11.87 -3.48
CA SER A 14 3.33 -11.42 -3.22
C SER A 14 4.37 -12.20 -4.02
N LEU A 15 4.25 -13.53 -4.08
CA LEU A 15 5.13 -14.38 -4.87
C LEU A 15 4.98 -14.12 -6.36
N MET A 16 3.74 -13.92 -6.83
CA MET A 16 3.47 -13.55 -8.22
C MET A 16 4.11 -12.20 -8.57
N LEU A 17 3.98 -11.18 -7.72
CA LEU A 17 4.62 -9.87 -7.88
C LEU A 17 6.15 -9.98 -7.90
N ALA A 18 6.73 -10.69 -6.93
CA ALA A 18 8.16 -10.91 -6.84
C ALA A 18 8.69 -11.61 -8.10
N LYS A 19 8.02 -12.69 -8.53
CA LYS A 19 8.33 -13.41 -9.77
C LYS A 19 8.28 -12.45 -10.97
N HIS A 20 7.21 -11.66 -11.09
CA HIS A 20 7.11 -10.73 -12.21
C HIS A 20 8.25 -9.71 -12.20
N VAL A 21 8.54 -9.06 -11.07
CA VAL A 21 9.63 -8.08 -10.95
C VAL A 21 10.99 -8.73 -11.26
N PHE A 22 11.26 -9.90 -10.67
CA PHE A 22 12.52 -10.59 -10.88
C PHE A 22 12.71 -11.06 -12.32
N PHE A 23 11.70 -11.66 -12.95
CA PHE A 23 11.87 -12.24 -14.29
C PHE A 23 11.64 -11.26 -15.44
N SER A 24 10.90 -10.15 -15.25
CA SER A 24 10.58 -9.21 -16.34
C SER A 24 11.53 -8.01 -16.43
N LYS A 25 12.14 -7.57 -15.31
CA LYS A 25 12.90 -6.32 -15.24
C LYS A 25 14.40 -6.51 -15.05
N LEU A 26 14.87 -7.71 -14.76
CA LEU A 26 16.27 -7.95 -14.47
C LEU A 26 17.00 -8.50 -15.68
N ARG A 27 17.82 -7.63 -16.28
CA ARG A 27 18.77 -7.99 -17.33
C ARG A 27 20.19 -8.18 -16.80
N GLN A 28 20.41 -8.04 -15.49
CA GLN A 28 21.74 -8.11 -14.88
C GLN A 28 21.85 -9.33 -13.94
N PRO A 29 22.66 -10.33 -14.29
CA PRO A 29 22.71 -11.61 -13.57
C PRO A 29 23.23 -11.54 -12.12
N ASN A 30 23.79 -10.42 -11.68
CA ASN A 30 24.46 -10.29 -10.37
C ASN A 30 23.95 -9.10 -9.52
N ALA A 31 22.75 -8.57 -9.78
CA ALA A 31 22.20 -7.47 -8.98
C ALA A 31 21.52 -7.98 -7.70
N ASN A 32 21.82 -7.38 -6.55
CA ASN A 32 21.07 -7.60 -5.31
C ASN A 32 19.70 -6.93 -5.38
N ILE A 33 18.68 -7.58 -4.84
CA ILE A 33 17.31 -7.05 -4.90
C ILE A 33 16.57 -7.33 -3.61
N VAL A 34 15.89 -6.29 -3.15
CA VAL A 34 14.97 -6.34 -2.04
C VAL A 34 13.69 -5.67 -2.50
N LEU A 35 12.55 -6.31 -2.24
CA LEU A 35 11.24 -5.71 -2.41
C LEU A 35 10.36 -6.02 -1.20
N SER A 36 9.42 -5.13 -0.91
CA SER A 36 8.33 -5.38 0.02
C SER A 36 7.03 -5.54 -0.78
N PRO A 37 6.63 -6.78 -1.13
CA PRO A 37 5.34 -7.02 -1.79
C PRO A 37 4.18 -6.46 -0.97
N LEU A 38 4.28 -6.54 0.36
CA LEU A 38 3.23 -6.10 1.27
C LEU A 38 3.02 -4.58 1.20
N SER A 39 4.09 -3.79 1.11
CA SER A 39 4.00 -2.33 0.90
C SER A 39 3.33 -1.99 -0.44
N ILE A 40 3.66 -2.71 -1.53
CA ILE A 40 3.01 -2.53 -2.84
C ILE A 40 1.52 -2.86 -2.74
N GLN A 41 1.16 -3.96 -2.09
CA GLN A 41 -0.24 -4.34 -1.87
C GLN A 41 -1.01 -3.29 -1.06
N LYS A 42 -0.38 -2.65 -0.06
CA LYS A 42 -1.03 -1.56 0.69
C LYS A 42 -1.28 -0.34 -0.20
N VAL A 43 -0.34 0.04 -1.06
CA VAL A 43 -0.54 1.11 -2.05
C VAL A 43 -1.67 0.79 -3.01
N LEU A 44 -1.75 -0.43 -3.52
CA LEU A 44 -2.87 -0.87 -4.36
C LEU A 44 -4.21 -0.83 -3.59
N GLY A 45 -4.20 -1.14 -2.29
CA GLY A 45 -5.38 -1.00 -1.43
C GLY A 45 -5.83 0.45 -1.25
N MET A 46 -4.88 1.38 -1.09
CA MET A 46 -5.18 2.81 -1.05
C MET A 46 -5.82 3.28 -2.37
N ILE A 47 -5.28 2.83 -3.51
CA ILE A 47 -5.85 3.12 -4.83
C ILE A 47 -7.26 2.54 -4.96
N ALA A 48 -7.49 1.31 -4.49
CA ALA A 48 -8.80 0.66 -4.50
C ALA A 48 -9.82 1.47 -3.68
N ALA A 49 -9.44 1.95 -2.49
CA ALA A 49 -10.30 2.79 -1.65
C ALA A 49 -10.70 4.13 -2.30
N GLY A 50 -9.88 4.63 -3.23
CA GLY A 50 -10.19 5.83 -4.03
C GLY A 50 -10.93 5.55 -5.34
N SER A 51 -11.07 4.28 -5.72
CA SER A 51 -11.61 3.83 -7.02
C SER A 51 -13.08 3.43 -6.94
N LYS A 52 -13.74 3.31 -8.10
CA LYS A 52 -15.12 2.79 -8.24
C LYS A 52 -15.28 2.00 -9.54
N GLY A 53 -16.36 1.22 -9.63
CA GLY A 53 -16.72 0.45 -10.82
C GLY A 53 -15.59 -0.47 -11.28
N ARG A 54 -15.38 -0.55 -12.59
CA ARG A 54 -14.41 -1.49 -13.20
C ARG A 54 -13.00 -1.40 -12.63
N SER A 55 -12.51 -0.21 -12.30
CA SER A 55 -11.17 -0.04 -11.72
C SER A 55 -11.07 -0.66 -10.32
N LEU A 56 -12.11 -0.48 -9.51
CA LEU A 56 -12.20 -1.13 -8.20
C LEU A 56 -12.27 -2.65 -8.35
N ASP A 57 -13.09 -3.15 -9.28
CA ASP A 57 -13.26 -4.59 -9.50
C ASP A 57 -11.94 -5.27 -9.92
N GLN A 58 -11.17 -4.62 -10.79
CA GLN A 58 -9.86 -5.12 -11.21
C GLN A 58 -8.86 -5.18 -10.04
N LEU A 59 -8.83 -4.14 -9.20
CA LEU A 59 -7.94 -4.09 -8.03
C LEU A 59 -8.32 -5.15 -6.99
N LEU A 60 -9.60 -5.32 -6.70
CA LEU A 60 -10.10 -6.34 -5.79
C LEU A 60 -9.78 -7.75 -6.31
N SER A 61 -10.01 -7.99 -7.60
CA SER A 61 -9.68 -9.27 -8.24
C SER A 61 -8.18 -9.58 -8.15
N PHE A 62 -7.33 -8.60 -8.47
CA PHE A 62 -5.88 -8.75 -8.38
C PHE A 62 -5.40 -9.02 -6.96
N LEU A 63 -5.91 -8.27 -5.99
CA LEU A 63 -5.60 -8.45 -4.56
C LEU A 63 -6.36 -9.63 -3.95
N LYS A 64 -7.20 -10.32 -4.71
CA LYS A 64 -7.99 -11.50 -4.31
C LYS A 64 -8.95 -11.29 -3.15
N PHE A 65 -9.53 -10.08 -3.07
CA PHE A 65 -10.59 -9.71 -2.13
C PHE A 65 -11.94 -9.66 -2.83
N ASN A 66 -13.02 -9.91 -2.09
CA ASN A 66 -14.37 -9.87 -2.65
C ASN A 66 -15.03 -8.50 -2.53
N SER A 67 -14.55 -7.65 -1.60
CA SER A 67 -15.09 -6.32 -1.38
C SER A 67 -14.03 -5.37 -0.83
N ILE A 68 -14.33 -4.06 -0.91
CA ILE A 68 -13.45 -3.02 -0.39
C ILE A 68 -13.42 -3.03 1.15
N GLU A 69 -14.52 -3.41 1.80
CA GLU A 69 -14.62 -3.56 3.25
C GLU A 69 -13.71 -4.68 3.74
N GLU A 70 -13.68 -5.82 3.04
CA GLU A 70 -12.79 -6.95 3.36
C GLU A 70 -11.32 -6.53 3.24
N LEU A 71 -10.96 -5.86 2.14
CA LEU A 71 -9.62 -5.37 1.90
C LEU A 71 -9.18 -4.33 2.97
N ASN A 72 -10.07 -3.41 3.33
CA ASN A 72 -9.78 -2.38 4.33
C ASN A 72 -9.64 -3.00 5.73
N TYR A 73 -10.50 -3.96 6.11
CA TYR A 73 -10.39 -4.67 7.39
C TYR A 73 -9.07 -5.44 7.51
N VAL A 74 -8.68 -6.17 6.48
CA VAL A 74 -7.40 -6.90 6.49
C VAL A 74 -6.22 -5.93 6.50
N SER A 75 -6.33 -4.81 5.77
CA SER A 75 -5.25 -3.81 5.71
C SER A 75 -5.05 -3.09 7.04
N SER A 76 -6.11 -2.71 7.76
CA SER A 76 -5.96 -2.08 9.08
C SER A 76 -5.30 -3.00 10.09
N ARG A 77 -5.66 -4.29 10.08
CA ARG A 77 -5.01 -5.32 10.90
C ARG A 77 -3.54 -5.50 10.56
N VAL A 78 -3.20 -5.62 9.28
CA VAL A 78 -1.80 -5.74 8.87
C VAL A 78 -0.99 -4.51 9.32
N ILE A 79 -1.53 -3.31 9.16
CA ILE A 79 -0.81 -2.08 9.53
C ILE A 79 -0.65 -1.96 11.05
N THR A 80 -1.66 -2.37 11.82
CA THR A 80 -1.61 -2.28 13.28
C THR A 80 -0.77 -3.40 13.90
N ASP A 81 -0.87 -4.63 13.39
CA ASP A 81 -0.30 -5.81 14.03
C ASP A 81 1.08 -6.19 13.44
N VAL A 82 1.27 -6.04 12.13
CA VAL A 82 2.47 -6.52 11.42
C VAL A 82 3.48 -5.40 11.20
N PHE A 83 3.01 -4.18 10.99
CA PHE A 83 3.85 -3.00 10.77
C PHE A 83 4.16 -2.23 12.05
N ALA A 84 3.70 -2.70 13.21
CA ALA A 84 4.05 -2.14 14.50
C ALA A 84 5.56 -2.22 14.75
N ASP A 85 6.09 -1.17 15.38
CA ASP A 85 7.46 -1.18 15.86
C ASP A 85 7.59 -2.15 17.04
N GLY A 86 8.37 -3.22 16.85
CA GLY A 86 8.65 -4.22 17.87
C GLY A 86 9.75 -3.80 18.84
N SER A 87 10.49 -2.73 18.55
CA SER A 87 11.66 -2.31 19.32
C SER A 87 11.40 -2.08 20.82
N PRO A 88 10.25 -1.52 21.26
CA PRO A 88 9.96 -1.35 22.69
C PRO A 88 9.83 -2.66 23.46
N TYR A 89 9.60 -3.76 22.75
CA TYR A 89 9.42 -5.11 23.31
C TYR A 89 10.61 -6.03 23.02
N GLY A 90 11.75 -5.47 22.58
CA GLY A 90 12.95 -6.23 22.22
C GLY A 90 12.88 -6.91 20.83
N GLY A 91 11.86 -6.60 20.03
CA GLY A 91 11.72 -7.05 18.65
C GLY A 91 12.42 -6.13 17.64
N PRO A 92 12.28 -6.42 16.33
CA PRO A 92 12.85 -5.60 15.26
C PRO A 92 12.25 -4.20 15.24
N ARG A 93 13.08 -3.21 14.88
CA ARG A 93 12.60 -1.86 14.58
C ARG A 93 11.98 -1.81 13.19
N LEU A 94 10.70 -1.46 13.12
CA LEU A 94 9.97 -1.29 11.86
C LEU A 94 9.47 0.14 11.75
N SER A 95 9.65 0.74 10.57
CA SER A 95 9.13 2.06 10.22
C SER A 95 8.70 2.04 8.77
N ILE A 96 7.45 2.41 8.52
CA ILE A 96 6.80 2.29 7.21
C ILE A 96 6.11 3.59 6.88
N ALA A 97 6.30 3.98 5.62
CA ALA A 97 5.88 5.24 5.07
C ALA A 97 4.79 5.02 4.02
N HIS A 98 3.58 5.48 4.29
CA HIS A 98 2.52 5.56 3.28
C HIS A 98 2.10 7.01 3.10
N GLY A 99 1.97 7.44 1.85
CA GLY A 99 1.50 8.78 1.56
C GLY A 99 0.89 8.90 0.19
N VAL A 100 -0.08 9.81 0.08
CA VAL A 100 -0.74 10.20 -1.15
C VAL A 100 -0.56 11.69 -1.34
N TRP A 101 0.05 12.05 -2.47
CA TRP A 101 0.23 13.44 -2.88
C TRP A 101 -0.57 13.70 -4.15
N ILE A 102 -1.38 14.75 -4.13
CA ILE A 102 -2.12 15.23 -5.31
C ILE A 102 -1.67 16.63 -5.66
N ASP A 103 -1.91 17.04 -6.90
CA ASP A 103 -1.66 18.42 -7.28
C ASP A 103 -2.53 19.38 -6.48
N LYS A 104 -1.99 20.56 -6.15
CA LYS A 104 -2.68 21.61 -5.38
C LYS A 104 -3.98 22.11 -6.04
N THR A 105 -4.14 21.91 -7.35
CA THR A 105 -5.38 22.23 -8.07
C THR A 105 -6.51 21.24 -7.77
N LEU A 106 -6.20 20.08 -7.21
CA LEU A 106 -7.14 19.04 -6.82
C LEU A 106 -7.39 19.05 -5.32
N SER A 107 -8.54 18.51 -4.93
CA SER A 107 -8.93 18.35 -3.52
C SER A 107 -9.31 16.91 -3.22
N PHE A 108 -8.82 16.41 -2.09
CA PHE A 108 -9.24 15.11 -1.60
C PHE A 108 -10.69 15.14 -1.11
N LYS A 109 -11.41 14.05 -1.33
CA LYS A 109 -12.70 13.82 -0.66
C LYS A 109 -12.46 13.59 0.84
N PRO A 110 -13.25 14.18 1.75
CA PRO A 110 -13.11 13.97 3.19
C PRO A 110 -13.17 12.49 3.58
N SER A 111 -14.09 11.72 2.98
CA SER A 111 -14.22 10.28 3.23
C SER A 111 -12.97 9.48 2.82
N PHE A 112 -12.30 9.87 1.74
CA PHE A 112 -11.05 9.23 1.34
C PHE A 112 -9.92 9.51 2.33
N LYS A 113 -9.76 10.77 2.78
CA LYS A 113 -8.79 11.13 3.82
C LYS A 113 -9.00 10.33 5.10
N GLN A 114 -10.26 10.17 5.52
CA GLN A 114 -10.60 9.38 6.70
C GLN A 114 -10.19 7.91 6.56
N ILE A 115 -10.33 7.32 5.37
CA ILE A 115 -9.87 5.95 5.12
C ILE A 115 -8.33 5.88 5.14
N MET A 116 -7.64 6.84 4.51
CA MET A 116 -6.17 6.88 4.51
C MET A 116 -5.61 6.97 5.93
N ASP A 117 -6.19 7.80 6.79
CA ASP A 117 -5.75 7.97 8.18
C ASP A 117 -6.10 6.77 9.08
N ASN A 118 -7.34 6.29 9.03
CA ASN A 118 -7.80 5.26 9.95
C ASN A 118 -7.36 3.85 9.55
N VAL A 119 -7.41 3.52 8.26
CA VAL A 119 -7.11 2.18 7.76
C VAL A 119 -5.65 2.06 7.37
N TYR A 120 -5.12 3.04 6.63
CA TYR A 120 -3.81 2.93 5.99
C TYR A 120 -2.67 3.65 6.72
N LYS A 121 -2.99 4.44 7.75
CA LYS A 121 -2.05 5.31 8.47
C LYS A 121 -1.17 6.12 7.50
N ALA A 122 -1.81 6.62 6.45
CA ALA A 122 -1.15 7.25 5.31
C ALA A 122 -1.36 8.77 5.32
N GLY A 123 -0.27 9.51 5.09
CA GLY A 123 -0.33 10.96 4.92
C GLY A 123 -1.07 11.35 3.64
N CYS A 124 -1.86 12.42 3.67
CA CYS A 124 -2.51 12.99 2.49
C CYS A 124 -2.12 14.46 2.35
N SER A 125 -1.47 14.84 1.25
CA SER A 125 -0.98 16.20 1.03
C SER A 125 -1.27 16.71 -0.37
N SER A 126 -1.52 18.00 -0.49
CA SER A 126 -1.63 18.71 -1.77
C SER A 126 -0.32 19.46 -2.04
N VAL A 127 0.29 19.22 -3.19
CA VAL A 127 1.61 19.77 -3.56
C VAL A 127 1.58 20.43 -4.93
N ASP A 128 2.47 21.38 -5.17
CA ASP A 128 2.57 22.08 -6.45
C ASP A 128 3.47 21.32 -7.42
N PHE A 129 2.92 20.32 -8.12
CA PHE A 129 3.71 19.53 -9.06
C PHE A 129 4.13 20.34 -10.29
N LEU A 130 3.40 21.39 -10.64
CA LEU A 130 3.64 22.21 -11.83
C LEU A 130 4.81 23.19 -11.64
N HIS A 131 4.96 23.78 -10.46
CA HIS A 131 5.92 24.88 -10.26
C HIS A 131 6.98 24.61 -9.18
N LYS A 132 6.88 23.52 -8.42
CA LYS A 132 7.88 23.18 -7.38
C LYS A 132 8.32 21.73 -7.48
N VAL A 133 9.47 21.51 -8.11
CA VAL A 133 10.19 20.23 -8.12
C VAL A 133 10.96 20.09 -6.80
N VAL A 134 10.27 19.93 -5.66
CA VAL A 134 10.93 19.61 -4.38
C VAL A 134 10.65 18.16 -4.03
N VAL A 135 11.75 17.42 -3.80
CA VAL A 135 11.80 16.00 -3.42
C VAL A 135 10.97 15.78 -2.15
N ILE A 136 9.88 15.02 -2.29
CA ILE A 136 8.88 14.72 -1.27
C ILE A 136 9.41 13.65 -0.30
N LEU A 137 10.53 13.91 0.36
CA LEU A 137 11.11 12.99 1.36
C LEU A 137 11.07 13.54 2.80
N GLY A 138 10.64 14.79 3.00
CA GLY A 138 10.75 15.49 4.29
C GLY A 138 9.54 15.43 5.23
N SER A 139 8.58 14.54 5.03
CA SER A 139 7.36 14.49 5.88
C SER A 139 6.87 13.07 6.18
N ILE A 140 7.81 12.12 6.20
CA ILE A 140 7.56 10.73 6.56
C ILE A 140 8.10 10.49 7.96
#